data_AF-A0A336LMR8-F1
#
_entry.id   AF-A0A336LMR8-F1
#
_cell.length_a   1.000
_cell.length_b   1.000
_cell.length_c   1.000
_cell.angle_alpha   90.00
_cell.angle_beta   90.00
_cell.angle_gamma   90.00
#
_symmetry.space_group_name_H-M   'P 1'
#
loop_
_entity.id
_entity.type
_entity.pdbx_description
1 polymer ?
#
loop_
_entity_poly.entity_id
_entity_poly.type
_entity_poly.pdbx_seq_one_letter_code
_entity_poly.pdbx_strand_id
1 'polypeptide(L)'
;MSDINFSTYTLLHVCIVTNGSPCCPPVASRRVDDLFEDLRDGHNLLSLLEVLSGEHLPREKGKMRFHMLQNAQMALDFLRYKKIKLVNIRAEDIVDGNPKLTLGLIWTIILHFQEWLLFKSDYLHRSISNISHAYNSTILADEPLLKLR
;
A
#
# COMPACT_ATOMS: atom_id res chain seq x y z
N MET A 1 7.34 15.09 21.60
CA MET A 1 7.91 14.24 20.54
C MET A 1 7.47 12.84 20.87
N SER A 2 6.26 12.45 20.43
CA SER A 2 5.60 11.22 20.85
C SER A 2 6.22 10.03 20.11
N ASP A 3 6.73 9.08 20.88
CA ASP A 3 7.29 7.83 20.39
C ASP A 3 6.26 7.11 19.49
N ILE A 4 6.61 6.95 18.21
CA ILE A 4 5.78 6.25 17.23
C ILE A 4 5.75 4.78 17.65
N ASN A 5 4.64 4.34 18.24
CA ASN A 5 4.42 2.93 18.54
C ASN A 5 4.08 2.18 17.24
N PHE A 6 5.11 1.65 16.58
CA PHE A 6 5.01 0.89 15.33
C PHE A 6 4.15 -0.38 15.44
N SER A 7 3.80 -0.81 16.65
CA SER A 7 2.93 -1.97 16.89
C SER A 7 1.50 -1.76 16.38
N THR A 8 1.12 -0.52 16.04
CA THR A 8 -0.17 -0.19 15.41
C THR A 8 -0.23 -0.52 13.91
N TYR A 9 0.91 -0.73 13.24
CA TYR A 9 0.98 -0.99 11.79
C TYR A 9 0.91 -2.49 11.42
N THR A 10 0.56 -3.38 12.35
CA THR A 10 0.51 -4.82 12.10
C THR A 10 -0.75 -5.49 12.66
N LEU A 11 -1.60 -6.03 11.78
CA LEU A 11 -1.91 -7.47 11.73
C LEU A 11 -2.69 -7.84 10.45
N LEU A 12 -2.14 -8.84 9.76
CA LEU A 12 -2.69 -9.63 8.65
C LEU A 12 -4.22 -9.58 8.50
N HIS A 13 -4.67 -9.12 7.35
CA HIS A 13 -6.04 -9.25 6.88
C HIS A 13 -6.30 -10.72 6.45
N VAL A 14 -6.41 -11.64 7.41
CA VAL A 14 -7.24 -12.83 7.22
C VAL A 14 -8.68 -12.36 7.42
N CYS A 15 -9.42 -12.22 6.32
CA CYS A 15 -10.84 -11.86 6.35
C CYS A 15 -11.62 -12.87 7.21
N ILE A 16 -11.80 -12.58 8.50
CA ILE A 16 -12.81 -13.24 9.32
C ILE A 16 -13.97 -12.27 9.46
N VAL A 17 -15.12 -12.68 8.94
CA VAL A 17 -16.41 -12.02 9.18
C VAL A 17 -16.63 -11.99 10.69
N THR A 18 -16.68 -10.81 11.30
CA THR A 18 -17.13 -10.65 12.69
C THR A 18 -18.60 -10.19 12.66
N ASN A 19 -19.50 -10.99 13.22
CA ASN A 19 -20.91 -10.62 13.41
C ASN A 19 -21.66 -10.13 12.15
N GLY A 20 -21.46 -10.79 11.00
CA GLY A 20 -22.21 -10.51 9.78
C GLY A 20 -21.97 -9.12 9.15
N SER A 21 -20.99 -8.36 9.64
CA SER A 21 -20.59 -7.06 9.09
C SER A 21 -19.21 -7.17 8.43
N PRO A 22 -19.00 -6.63 7.21
CA PRO A 22 -17.67 -6.62 6.60
C PRO A 22 -16.71 -5.80 7.48
N CYS A 23 -15.61 -6.44 7.89
CA CYS A 23 -14.56 -5.83 8.69
C CYS A 23 -13.67 -4.88 7.88
N CYS A 24 -13.72 -4.96 6.55
CA CYS A 24 -13.15 -3.97 5.65
C CYS A 24 -14.14 -2.81 5.50
N PRO A 25 -13.70 -1.54 5.53
CA PRO A 25 -14.52 -0.45 5.05
C PRO A 25 -14.97 -0.77 3.62
N PRO A 26 -16.20 -0.38 3.21
CA PRO A 26 -16.62 -0.52 1.82
C PRO A 26 -15.50 0.05 0.94
N VAL A 27 -15.19 -0.62 -0.18
CA VAL A 27 -14.26 -0.17 -1.24
C VAL A 27 -14.18 1.34 -1.14
N ALA A 28 -13.05 1.89 -0.69
CA ALA A 28 -12.99 3.27 -0.24
C ALA A 28 -13.52 4.17 -1.36
N SER A 29 -14.81 4.50 -1.30
CA SER A 29 -15.53 5.25 -2.33
C SER A 29 -15.30 6.72 -2.03
N ARG A 30 -14.02 7.04 -1.88
CA ARG A 30 -13.49 8.35 -1.63
C ARG A 30 -13.07 8.88 -2.97
N ARG A 31 -13.84 9.84 -3.46
CA ARG A 31 -13.54 10.57 -4.68
C ARG A 31 -12.77 11.82 -4.29
N VAL A 32 -11.67 12.07 -5.01
CA VAL A 32 -10.88 13.30 -4.93
C VAL A 32 -11.24 14.10 -6.18
N ASP A 33 -11.78 15.29 -5.96
CA ASP A 33 -12.13 16.25 -7.01
C ASP A 33 -11.00 17.27 -7.21
N ASP A 34 -10.50 17.83 -6.10
CA ASP A 34 -9.36 18.72 -6.08
C ASP A 34 -8.26 18.14 -5.20
N LEU A 35 -7.16 17.75 -5.82
CA LEU A 35 -6.01 17.14 -5.15
C LEU A 35 -5.41 18.05 -4.07
N PHE A 36 -5.50 19.36 -4.23
CA PHE A 36 -4.86 20.32 -3.33
C PHE A 36 -5.73 20.65 -2.11
N GLU A 37 -7.03 20.39 -2.20
CA GLU A 37 -7.98 20.60 -1.11
C GLU A 37 -8.35 19.29 -0.40
N ASP A 38 -8.69 18.25 -1.17
CA ASP A 38 -9.26 17.01 -0.63
C ASP A 38 -8.23 16.12 0.07
N LEU A 39 -6.93 16.42 -0.05
CA LEU A 39 -5.87 15.70 0.68
C LEU A 39 -5.51 16.36 2.01
N ARG A 40 -5.95 17.60 2.25
CA ARG A 40 -5.46 18.44 3.35
C ARG A 40 -5.80 17.88 4.73
N ASP A 41 -6.90 17.14 4.87
CA ASP A 41 -7.30 16.55 6.15
C ASP A 41 -6.56 15.23 6.48
N GLY A 42 -5.75 14.72 5.53
CA GLY A 42 -4.99 13.49 5.64
C GLY A 42 -5.81 12.19 5.53
N HIS A 43 -7.14 12.25 5.50
CA HIS A 43 -7.97 11.05 5.48
C HIS A 43 -7.89 10.29 4.16
N ASN A 44 -7.91 11.02 3.03
CA ASN A 44 -7.77 10.44 1.70
C ASN A 44 -6.37 9.85 1.48
N LEU A 45 -5.31 10.49 2.00
CA LEU A 45 -3.95 9.93 1.97
C LEU A 45 -3.85 8.62 2.74
N LEU A 46 -4.36 8.58 3.97
CA LEU A 46 -4.37 7.35 4.77
C LEU A 46 -5.18 6.25 4.06
N SER A 47 -6.33 6.57 3.46
CA SER A 47 -7.11 5.57 2.69
C SER A 47 -6.37 5.03 1.47
N LEU A 48 -5.69 5.90 0.74
CA LEU A 48 -4.87 5.50 -0.39
C LEU A 48 -3.77 4.52 0.06
N LEU A 49 -3.07 4.84 1.14
CA LEU A 49 -2.00 3.99 1.68
C LEU A 49 -2.52 2.65 2.20
N GLU A 50 -3.68 2.62 2.86
CA GLU A 50 -4.33 1.37 3.28
C GLU A 50 -4.66 0.48 2.07
N VAL A 51 -5.25 1.04 1.01
CA VAL A 51 -5.62 0.29 -0.19
C VAL A 51 -4.38 -0.24 -0.92
N LEU A 52 -3.33 0.57 -1.04
CA LEU A 52 -2.10 0.18 -1.75
C LEU A 52 -1.26 -0.83 -0.97
N SER A 53 -1.23 -0.74 0.37
CA SER A 53 -0.42 -1.61 1.21
C SER A 53 -1.15 -2.84 1.73
N GLY A 54 -2.48 -2.80 1.83
CA GLY A 54 -3.29 -3.81 2.50
C GLY A 54 -3.20 -3.77 4.04
N GLU A 55 -2.58 -2.73 4.62
CA GLU A 55 -2.45 -2.54 6.06
C GLU A 55 -3.44 -1.50 6.56
N HIS A 56 -3.98 -1.69 7.77
CA HIS A 56 -4.87 -0.72 8.40
C HIS A 56 -4.07 0.39 9.08
N LEU A 57 -4.47 1.65 8.89
CA LEU A 57 -3.77 2.80 9.47
C LEU A 57 -4.63 3.51 10.53
N PRO A 58 -4.02 3.95 11.65
CA PRO A 58 -4.72 4.75 12.64
C PRO A 58 -5.14 6.11 12.06
N ARG A 59 -6.23 6.67 12.60
CA ARG A 59 -6.83 7.93 12.14
C ARG A 59 -7.28 8.75 13.34
N GLU A 60 -6.78 9.97 13.42
CA GLU A 60 -7.28 10.96 14.36
C GLU A 60 -8.65 11.48 13.90
N LYS A 61 -9.58 11.55 14.85
CA LYS A 61 -10.94 12.04 14.61
C LYS A 61 -11.00 13.51 14.96
N GLY A 62 -11.54 14.32 14.06
CA GLY A 62 -11.76 15.74 14.31
C GLY A 62 -11.50 16.59 13.08
N LYS A 63 -11.97 17.83 13.10
CA LYS A 63 -11.88 18.76 11.96
C LYS A 63 -10.89 19.90 12.17
N MET A 64 -10.34 20.04 13.38
CA MET A 64 -9.35 21.08 13.65
C MET A 64 -8.04 20.78 12.94
N ARG A 65 -7.31 21.83 12.56
CA ARG A 65 -5.99 21.74 11.90
C ARG A 65 -5.02 20.78 12.61
N PHE A 66 -5.06 20.73 13.94
CA PHE A 66 -4.24 19.78 14.72
C PHE A 66 -4.50 18.33 14.30
N HIS A 67 -5.76 17.90 14.18
CA HIS A 67 -6.10 16.54 13.74
C HIS A 67 -5.68 16.29 12.28
N MET A 68 -5.83 17.28 11.41
CA MET A 68 -5.37 17.21 10.01
C MET A 68 -3.86 16.99 9.93
N LEU A 69 -3.09 17.74 10.73
CA LEU A 69 -1.64 17.60 10.83
C LEU A 69 -1.25 16.22 11.35
N GLN A 70 -1.94 15.69 12.38
CA GLN A 70 -1.69 14.34 12.87
C GLN A 70 -1.97 13.27 11.79
N ASN A 71 -3.09 13.36 11.08
CA ASN A 71 -3.43 12.44 10.01
C ASN A 71 -2.42 12.48 8.85
N ALA A 72 -2.05 13.67 8.40
CA ALA A 72 -1.02 13.85 7.38
C ALA A 72 0.33 13.30 7.87
N GLN A 73 0.73 13.59 9.10
CA GLN A 73 1.98 13.11 9.69
C GLN A 73 2.02 11.58 9.76
N MET A 74 0.94 10.93 10.19
CA MET A 74 0.84 9.45 10.21
C MET A 74 1.03 8.86 8.81
N ALA A 75 0.47 9.47 7.76
CA ALA A 75 0.67 9.04 6.39
C ALA A 75 2.15 9.15 5.97
N LEU A 76 2.82 10.27 6.30
CA LEU A 76 4.24 10.45 5.98
C LEU A 76 5.14 9.49 6.77
N ASP A 77 4.82 9.22 8.03
CA ASP A 77 5.57 8.29 8.86
C ASP A 77 5.41 6.84 8.41
N PHE A 78 4.23 6.45 7.96
CA PHE A 78 4.01 5.17 7.32
C PHE A 78 4.88 4.99 6.07
N LEU A 79 4.96 6.00 5.21
CA LEU A 79 5.83 5.97 4.03
C LEU A 79 7.31 5.81 4.42
N ARG A 80 7.77 6.54 5.46
CA ARG A 80 9.14 6.40 5.99
C ARG A 80 9.38 5.00 6.57
N TYR A 81 8.40 4.43 7.27
CA TYR A 81 8.45 3.06 7.78
C TYR A 81 8.63 2.04 6.64
N LYS A 82 7.92 2.22 5.53
CA LYS A 82 8.09 1.45 4.27
C LYS A 82 9.39 1.75 3.51
N LYS A 83 10.31 2.53 4.11
CA LYS A 83 11.60 2.93 3.53
C LYS A 83 11.50 3.80 2.28
N ILE A 84 10.37 4.49 2.10
CA ILE A 84 10.16 5.45 1.02
C ILE A 84 10.78 6.78 1.45
N LYS A 85 11.67 7.33 0.61
CA LYS A 85 12.36 8.58 0.90
C LYS A 85 11.47 9.77 0.54
N LEU A 86 11.09 10.55 1.55
CA LEU A 86 10.37 11.81 1.38
C LEU A 86 11.37 12.97 1.45
N VAL A 87 11.64 13.60 0.32
CA VAL A 87 12.59 14.74 0.26
C VAL A 87 11.83 16.03 0.51
N ASN A 88 12.07 16.64 1.68
CA ASN A 88 11.56 17.97 2.03
C ASN A 88 10.03 18.11 1.94
N ILE A 89 9.30 17.07 2.34
CA ILE A 89 7.83 17.09 2.47
C ILE A 89 7.49 16.95 3.95
N ARG A 90 6.73 17.91 4.47
CA ARG A 90 6.21 17.91 5.84
C ARG A 90 4.69 17.84 5.86
N ALA A 91 4.13 17.53 7.03
CA ALA A 91 2.69 17.46 7.21
C ALA A 91 2.01 18.82 6.99
N GLU A 92 2.65 19.92 7.39
CA GLU A 92 2.13 21.28 7.20
C GLU A 92 1.95 21.61 5.71
N ASP A 93 2.90 21.21 4.87
CA ASP A 93 2.84 21.45 3.43
C ASP A 93 1.59 20.82 2.79
N ILE A 94 1.18 19.65 3.29
CA ILE A 94 -0.02 18.95 2.83
C ILE A 94 -1.29 19.61 3.38
N VAL A 95 -1.32 19.92 4.67
CA VAL A 95 -2.49 20.54 5.31
C VAL A 95 -2.74 21.97 4.79
N ASP A 96 -1.69 22.66 4.37
CA ASP A 96 -1.76 23.98 3.73
C ASP A 96 -2.06 23.92 2.23
N GLY A 97 -2.09 22.72 1.64
CA GLY A 97 -2.44 22.53 0.23
C GLY A 97 -1.33 23.00 -0.73
N ASN A 98 -0.04 22.91 -0.35
CA ASN A 98 1.06 23.33 -1.21
C ASN A 98 1.09 22.48 -2.50
N PRO A 99 0.76 23.03 -3.68
CA PRO A 99 0.52 22.21 -4.87
C PRO A 99 1.75 21.40 -5.30
N LYS A 100 2.93 22.01 -5.20
CA LYS A 100 4.20 21.38 -5.61
C LYS A 100 4.54 20.20 -4.72
N LEU A 101 4.41 20.36 -3.40
CA LEU A 101 4.77 19.32 -2.43
C LEU A 101 3.71 18.23 -2.38
N THR A 102 2.43 18.57 -2.54
CA THR A 102 1.33 17.59 -2.67
C THR A 102 1.52 16.71 -3.92
N LEU A 103 1.84 17.29 -5.08
CA LEU A 103 2.16 16.51 -6.28
C LEU A 103 3.41 15.66 -6.10
N GLY A 104 4.46 16.20 -5.47
CA GLY A 104 5.67 15.45 -5.17
C GLY A 104 5.40 14.23 -4.28
N LEU A 105 4.51 14.37 -3.30
CA LEU A 105 4.08 13.27 -2.44
C LEU A 105 3.34 12.19 -3.24
N ILE A 106 2.31 12.58 -4.00
CA ILE A 106 1.51 11.64 -4.80
C ILE A 106 2.37 10.93 -5.83
N TRP A 107 3.26 11.65 -6.52
CA TRP A 107 4.23 11.07 -7.43
C TRP A 107 5.12 10.02 -6.75
N THR A 108 5.62 10.32 -5.55
CA THR A 108 6.44 9.38 -4.77
C THR A 108 5.66 8.11 -4.43
N ILE A 109 4.37 8.23 -4.06
CA ILE A 109 3.50 7.08 -3.78
C ILE A 109 3.29 6.25 -5.06
N ILE A 110 2.96 6.89 -6.19
CA ILE A 110 2.73 6.21 -7.47
C ILE A 110 3.98 5.42 -7.88
N LEU A 111 5.15 6.06 -7.92
CA LEU A 111 6.39 5.41 -8.33
C LEU A 111 6.67 4.17 -7.49
N HIS A 112 6.62 4.30 -6.16
CA HIS A 112 6.98 3.20 -5.28
C HIS A 112 6.07 1.97 -5.45
N PHE A 113 4.75 2.18 -5.44
CA PHE A 113 3.81 1.06 -5.51
C PHE A 113 3.68 0.49 -6.93
N GLN A 114 3.85 1.31 -7.97
CA GLN A 114 3.86 0.82 -9.35
C GLN A 114 5.10 -0.02 -9.64
N GLU A 115 6.29 0.45 -9.25
CA GLU A 115 7.52 -0.35 -9.39
C GLU A 115 7.38 -1.69 -8.65
N TRP A 116 6.85 -1.68 -7.43
CA TRP A 116 6.62 -2.90 -6.66
C TRP A 116 5.67 -3.88 -7.36
N LEU A 117 4.60 -3.39 -7.99
CA LEU A 117 3.66 -4.23 -8.75
C LEU A 117 4.32 -4.87 -9.97
N LEU A 118 5.21 -4.15 -10.66
CA LEU A 118 5.98 -4.70 -11.78
C LEU A 118 6.91 -5.81 -11.30
N PHE A 119 7.67 -5.58 -10.22
CA PHE A 119 8.52 -6.62 -9.63
C PHE A 119 7.74 -7.86 -9.19
N LYS A 120 6.54 -7.67 -8.64
CA LYS A 120 5.67 -8.79 -8.24
C LYS A 120 5.20 -9.61 -9.44
N SER A 121 4.81 -8.94 -10.53
CA SER A 121 4.42 -9.60 -11.78
C SER A 121 5.58 -10.43 -12.34
N ASP A 122 6.77 -9.85 -12.42
CA ASP A 122 7.96 -10.53 -12.94
C ASP A 122 8.38 -11.72 -12.08
N TYR A 123 8.32 -11.57 -10.75
CA TYR A 123 8.63 -12.64 -9.81
C TYR A 123 7.63 -13.80 -9.93
N LEU A 124 6.33 -13.51 -10.04
CA LEU A 124 5.29 -14.53 -10.22
C LEU A 124 5.45 -15.24 -11.57
N HIS A 125 5.68 -14.49 -12.64
CA HIS A 125 5.91 -15.07 -13.97
C HIS A 125 7.13 -16.00 -13.97
N ARG A 126 8.25 -15.58 -13.37
CA ARG A 126 9.46 -16.39 -13.26
C ARG A 126 9.25 -17.64 -12.39
N SER A 127 8.50 -17.51 -11.29
CA SER A 127 8.17 -18.64 -10.41
C SER A 127 7.29 -19.68 -11.11
N ILE A 128 6.25 -19.25 -11.84
CA ILE A 128 5.39 -20.13 -12.63
C ILE A 128 6.18 -20.82 -13.74
N SER A 129 7.04 -20.08 -14.45
CA SER A 129 7.91 -20.64 -15.48
C SER A 129 8.85 -21.72 -14.92
N ASN A 130 9.43 -21.51 -13.73
CA ASN A 130 10.30 -22.48 -13.08
C ASN A 130 9.54 -23.74 -12.68
N ILE A 131 8.32 -23.61 -12.13
CA ILE A 131 7.46 -24.75 -11.78
C ILE A 131 7.07 -25.53 -13.04
N SER A 132 6.68 -24.85 -14.11
CA SER A 132 6.34 -25.49 -15.38
C SER A 132 7.54 -26.22 -15.98
N HIS A 133 8.74 -25.63 -15.91
CA HIS A 133 9.96 -26.28 -16.39
C HIS A 133 10.31 -27.51 -15.54
N ALA A 134 10.17 -27.42 -14.22
CA ALA A 134 10.38 -28.56 -13.31
C ALA A 134 9.41 -29.70 -13.62
N TYR A 135 8.12 -29.40 -13.77
CA TYR A 135 7.08 -30.38 -14.13
C TYR A 135 7.39 -31.08 -15.46
N ASN A 136 7.72 -30.31 -16.51
CA ASN A 136 8.07 -30.86 -17.82
C ASN A 136 9.36 -31.71 -17.77
N SER A 137 10.33 -31.34 -16.94
CA SER A 137 11.58 -32.10 -16.78
C SER A 137 11.37 -33.43 -16.06
N THR A 138 10.43 -33.49 -15.09
CA THR A 138 10.11 -34.74 -14.37
C THR A 138 9.29 -35.69 -15.25
N ILE A 139 8.29 -35.20 -16.00
CA ILE A 139 7.48 -36.07 -16.87
C ILE A 139 8.30 -36.65 -18.04
N LEU A 140 9.20 -35.87 -18.65
CA LEU A 140 10.08 -36.36 -19.71
C LEU A 140 11.17 -37.33 -19.19
N ALA A 141 11.46 -37.32 -17.88
CA ALA A 141 12.39 -38.27 -17.26
C ALA A 141 11.73 -39.62 -16.94
N ASP A 142 10.41 -39.67 -16.82
CA ASP A 142 9.62 -40.86 -16.46
C ASP A 142 8.96 -41.58 -17.66
N GLU A 143 9.22 -41.18 -18.92
CA GLU A 143 8.81 -41.97 -20.09
C GLU A 143 9.53 -43.34 -20.06
N PRO A 144 8.82 -44.45 -19.73
CA PRO A 144 9.43 -45.76 -19.80
C PRO A 144 9.59 -46.11 -21.27
N LEU A 145 10.79 -46.53 -21.66
CA LEU A 145 11.17 -47.05 -22.97
C LEU A 145 10.10 -47.97 -23.61
N LEU A 146 9.08 -47.41 -24.27
CA LEU A 146 8.18 -48.11 -25.18
C LEU A 146 8.81 -48.20 -26.59
N LYS A 147 10.09 -48.58 -26.64
CA LYS A 147 10.80 -48.95 -27.86
C LYS A 147 11.57 -50.26 -27.68
N LEU A 148 10.87 -51.32 -27.27
CA LEU A 148 11.32 -52.70 -27.44
C LEU A 148 10.08 -53.58 -27.67
N ARG A 149 9.53 -53.54 -28.90
CA ARG A 149 8.73 -54.62 -29.48
C ARG A 149 9.17 -54.82 -30.93
#